data_AF-A0AAN5KT96-F1
#
_entry.id   AF-A0AAN5KT96-F1
#
_cell.length_a   1.000
_cell.length_b   1.000
_cell.length_c   1.000
_cell.angle_alpha   90.00
_cell.angle_beta   90.00
_cell.angle_gamma   90.00
#
_symmetry.space_group_name_H-M   'P 1'
#
loop_
_entity.id
_entity.type
_entity.pdbx_description
1 polymer ?
#
loop_
_entity_poly.entity_id
_entity_poly.type
_entity_poly.pdbx_seq_one_letter_code
_entity_poly.pdbx_strand_id
1 'polypeptide(L)'
;IEQESSPSHRSLLTDSIILDLVAYIQKQKENHQLITRMKKTRCELIQLTSQSAKDLLVSFDRAIESNDISLCEILNEEATRLINEESKLVAAISRRDAILKGLSDLGYEVNENMETAWAKNGRIILKKSDENEYGIELGAASDVERVQIQLVSFEQTQNSLDSAKDLNKEKEWCEEFSHFKTSLEQSGTTINIERALPIGTKALKLVQRPSPTVSSTKTIKARSMRKENLSR
;
A
#
# COMPACT_ATOMS: atom_id res chain seq x y z
N ILE A 1 61.03 -13.21 -42.14
CA ILE A 1 60.24 -11.97 -42.26
C ILE A 1 59.03 -12.33 -43.10
N GLU A 2 57.94 -12.75 -42.46
CA GLU A 2 56.71 -13.14 -43.15
C GLU A 2 55.99 -11.87 -43.63
N GLN A 3 56.07 -11.61 -44.92
CA GLN A 3 55.23 -10.63 -45.61
C GLN A 3 54.37 -11.39 -46.60
N GLU A 4 53.14 -11.73 -46.23
CA GLU A 4 52.00 -11.66 -47.14
C GLU A 4 50.68 -11.86 -46.37
N SER A 5 50.02 -10.75 -46.06
CA SER A 5 48.58 -10.74 -45.80
C SER A 5 47.92 -10.12 -47.03
N SER A 6 47.17 -10.93 -47.78
CA SER A 6 46.45 -10.49 -48.98
C SER A 6 45.54 -9.29 -48.65
N PRO A 7 45.27 -8.38 -49.61
CA PRO A 7 44.41 -7.21 -49.39
C PRO A 7 43.02 -7.61 -48.86
N SER A 8 42.48 -8.75 -49.29
CA SER A 8 41.23 -9.32 -48.78
C SER A 8 41.32 -9.73 -47.31
N HIS A 9 42.43 -10.35 -46.88
CA HIS A 9 42.64 -10.71 -45.47
C HIS A 9 42.76 -9.47 -44.57
N ARG A 10 43.39 -8.40 -45.07
CA ARG A 10 43.47 -7.11 -44.34
C ARG A 10 42.10 -6.45 -44.21
N SER A 11 41.26 -6.50 -45.25
CA SER A 11 39.88 -6.00 -45.19
C SER A 11 39.09 -6.75 -44.12
N LEU A 12 39.11 -8.10 -44.14
CA LEU A 12 38.39 -8.92 -43.17
C LEU A 12 38.85 -8.68 -41.71
N LEU A 13 40.16 -8.54 -41.48
CA LEU A 13 40.68 -8.19 -40.15
C LEU A 13 40.22 -6.80 -39.70
N THR A 14 40.16 -5.84 -40.63
CA THR A 14 39.68 -4.49 -40.34
C THR A 14 38.20 -4.53 -39.96
N ASP A 15 37.39 -5.27 -40.71
CA ASP A 15 35.97 -5.47 -40.43
C ASP A 15 35.75 -6.18 -39.09
N SER A 16 36.56 -7.19 -38.76
CA SER A 16 36.52 -7.87 -37.45
C SER A 16 36.82 -6.92 -36.30
N ILE A 17 37.87 -6.10 -36.42
CA ILE A 17 38.23 -5.11 -35.39
C ILE A 17 37.13 -4.05 -35.25
N ILE A 18 36.52 -3.62 -36.35
CA ILE A 18 35.39 -2.69 -36.32
C ILE A 18 34.22 -3.30 -35.55
N LEU A 19 33.87 -4.56 -35.80
CA LEU A 19 32.79 -5.24 -35.08
C LEU A 19 33.11 -5.37 -33.58
N ASP A 20 34.33 -5.79 -33.23
CA ASP A 20 34.75 -5.91 -31.83
C ASP A 20 34.73 -4.54 -31.11
N LEU A 21 35.15 -3.47 -31.79
CA LEU A 21 35.11 -2.11 -31.25
C LEU A 21 33.68 -1.62 -31.04
N VAL A 22 32.78 -1.87 -32.00
CA VAL A 22 31.36 -1.54 -31.87
C VAL A 22 30.74 -2.29 -30.69
N ALA A 23 31.00 -3.59 -30.55
CA ALA A 23 30.53 -4.39 -29.42
C ALA A 23 31.08 -3.87 -28.08
N TYR A 24 32.36 -3.51 -28.03
CA TYR A 24 32.98 -2.94 -26.84
C TYR A 24 32.36 -1.58 -26.46
N ILE A 25 32.19 -0.67 -27.42
CA ILE A 25 31.57 0.65 -27.18
C ILE A 25 30.14 0.48 -26.67
N GLN A 26 29.38 -0.43 -27.27
CA GLN A 26 28.00 -0.70 -26.85
C GLN A 26 27.95 -1.22 -25.41
N LYS A 27 28.82 -2.18 -25.05
CA LYS A 27 28.94 -2.70 -23.68
C LYS A 27 29.34 -1.60 -22.69
N GLN A 28 30.28 -0.73 -23.04
CA GLN A 28 30.67 0.38 -22.15
C GLN A 28 29.54 1.39 -21.94
N LYS A 29 28.73 1.64 -22.98
CA LYS A 29 27.55 2.49 -22.88
C LYS A 29 26.50 1.87 -21.95
N GLU A 30 26.24 0.57 -22.07
CA GLU A 30 25.32 -0.17 -21.19
C GLU A 30 25.77 -0.12 -19.73
N ASN A 31 27.07 -0.35 -19.49
CA ASN A 31 27.67 -0.23 -18.15
C ASN A 31 27.47 1.18 -17.57
N HIS A 32 27.75 2.21 -18.36
CA HIS A 32 27.57 3.60 -17.92
C HIS A 32 26.10 3.92 -17.58
N GLN A 33 25.17 3.41 -18.38
CA GLN A 33 23.73 3.54 -18.13
C GLN A 33 23.32 2.80 -16.86
N LEU A 34 23.84 1.60 -16.61
CA LEU A 34 23.58 0.84 -15.39
C LEU A 34 24.05 1.62 -14.16
N ILE A 35 25.29 2.14 -14.16
CA ILE A 35 25.80 2.95 -13.03
C ILE A 35 24.95 4.21 -12.82
N THR A 36 24.48 4.84 -13.90
CA THR A 36 23.58 6.00 -13.81
C THR A 36 22.24 5.63 -13.17
N ARG A 37 21.65 4.49 -13.58
CA ARG A 37 20.42 3.96 -12.95
C ARG A 37 20.65 3.65 -11.47
N MET A 38 21.74 2.98 -11.12
CA MET A 38 22.07 2.67 -9.74
C MET A 38 22.19 3.91 -8.86
N LYS A 39 22.82 4.98 -9.36
CA LYS A 39 22.90 6.25 -8.63
C LYS A 39 21.52 6.84 -8.34
N LYS A 40 20.57 6.73 -9.28
CA LYS A 40 19.18 7.13 -9.07
C LYS A 40 18.49 6.25 -8.02
N THR A 41 18.58 4.93 -8.18
CA THR A 41 18.00 3.95 -7.24
C THR A 41 18.55 4.15 -5.83
N ARG A 42 19.84 4.47 -5.70
CA ARG A 42 20.49 4.81 -4.44
C ARG A 42 19.87 6.05 -3.77
N CYS A 43 19.55 7.10 -4.54
CA CYS A 43 18.85 8.26 -3.99
C CYS A 43 17.46 7.92 -3.45
N GLU A 44 16.75 7.00 -4.10
CA GLU A 44 15.45 6.51 -3.63
C GLU A 44 15.61 5.66 -2.34
N LEU A 45 16.61 4.76 -2.30
CA LEU A 45 16.92 3.95 -1.11
C LEU A 45 17.28 4.81 0.11
N ILE A 46 17.94 5.96 -0.07
CA ILE A 46 18.28 6.88 1.03
C ILE A 46 17.03 7.42 1.73
N GLN A 47 15.89 7.50 1.03
CA GLN A 47 14.64 7.97 1.63
C GLN A 47 13.96 6.91 2.49
N LEU A 48 14.35 5.64 2.34
CA LEU A 48 13.79 4.53 3.10
C LEU A 48 14.50 4.39 4.45
N THR A 49 13.72 4.16 5.51
CA THR A 49 14.25 4.05 6.88
C THR A 49 14.55 2.60 7.30
N SER A 50 14.18 1.62 6.48
CA SER A 50 14.31 0.20 6.80
C SER A 50 15.77 -0.24 6.90
N GLN A 51 16.04 -1.26 7.72
CA GLN A 51 17.39 -1.80 7.84
C GLN A 51 17.85 -2.46 6.54
N SER A 52 16.93 -3.14 5.83
CA SER A 52 17.19 -3.74 4.52
C SER A 52 17.70 -2.72 3.51
N ALA A 53 17.08 -1.52 3.45
CA ALA A 53 17.53 -0.45 2.57
C ALA A 53 18.96 0.04 2.93
N LYS A 54 19.28 0.15 4.23
CA LYS A 54 20.62 0.54 4.69
C LYS A 54 21.69 -0.49 4.32
N ASP A 55 21.39 -1.77 4.49
CA ASP A 55 22.31 -2.86 4.15
C ASP A 55 22.56 -2.92 2.63
N LEU A 56 21.51 -2.65 1.84
CA LEU A 56 21.59 -2.58 0.39
C LEU A 56 22.41 -1.37 -0.09
N LEU A 57 22.30 -0.21 0.57
CA LEU A 57 23.12 0.98 0.27
C LEU A 57 24.63 0.69 0.42
N VAL A 58 25.04 -0.02 1.47
CA VAL A 58 26.45 -0.43 1.66
C VAL A 58 26.89 -1.36 0.53
N SER A 59 26.02 -2.29 0.12
CA SER A 59 26.30 -3.21 -0.99
C SER A 59 26.40 -2.49 -2.34
N PHE A 60 25.58 -1.46 -2.56
CA PHE A 60 25.62 -0.58 -3.74
C PHE A 60 26.94 0.18 -3.84
N ASP A 61 27.36 0.84 -2.76
CA ASP A 61 28.58 1.64 -2.75
C ASP A 61 29.80 0.75 -3.06
N ARG A 62 29.87 -0.45 -2.47
CA ARG A 62 30.92 -1.44 -2.75
C ARG A 62 30.91 -1.93 -4.21
N ALA A 63 29.74 -2.23 -4.77
CA ALA A 63 29.62 -2.74 -6.14
C ALA A 63 30.00 -1.70 -7.19
N ILE A 64 29.67 -0.43 -6.94
CA ILE A 64 30.06 0.70 -7.79
C ILE A 64 31.58 0.92 -7.73
N GLU A 65 32.18 0.86 -6.53
CA GLU A 65 33.64 1.00 -6.35
C GLU A 65 34.43 -0.13 -7.01
N SER A 66 33.94 -1.37 -6.92
CA SER A 66 34.59 -2.54 -7.53
C SER A 66 34.33 -2.66 -9.04
N ASN A 67 33.46 -1.82 -9.60
CA ASN A 67 33.00 -1.86 -11.00
C ASN A 67 32.54 -3.27 -11.44
N ASP A 68 31.91 -4.01 -10.52
CA ASP A 68 31.37 -5.35 -10.77
C ASP A 68 29.98 -5.22 -11.40
N ILE A 69 29.93 -5.26 -12.73
CA ILE A 69 28.70 -5.05 -13.51
C ILE A 69 27.63 -6.09 -13.19
N SER A 70 28.00 -7.36 -13.03
CA SER A 70 27.03 -8.43 -12.74
C SER A 70 26.40 -8.25 -11.36
N LEU A 71 27.21 -7.88 -10.36
CA LEU A 71 26.70 -7.55 -9.03
C LEU A 71 25.83 -6.28 -9.05
N CYS A 72 26.21 -5.28 -9.83
CA CYS A 72 25.46 -4.04 -10.02
C CYS A 72 24.04 -4.30 -10.57
N GLU A 73 23.88 -5.22 -11.51
CA GLU A 73 22.56 -5.59 -12.06
C GLU A 73 21.67 -6.24 -11.00
N ILE A 74 22.20 -7.25 -10.30
CA ILE A 74 21.47 -7.98 -9.25
C ILE A 74 21.01 -7.03 -8.16
N LEU A 75 21.91 -6.19 -7.65
CA LEU A 75 21.61 -5.23 -6.60
C LEU A 75 20.59 -4.18 -7.07
N ASN A 76 20.66 -3.74 -8.32
CA ASN A 76 19.70 -2.79 -8.86
C ASN A 76 18.28 -3.38 -8.95
N GLU A 77 18.15 -4.64 -9.34
CA GLU A 77 16.86 -5.35 -9.36
C GLU A 77 16.31 -5.53 -7.94
N GLU A 78 17.15 -5.96 -7.00
CA GLU A 78 16.77 -6.13 -5.59
C GLU A 78 16.31 -4.81 -4.97
N ALA A 79 17.03 -3.71 -5.22
CA ALA A 79 16.66 -2.39 -4.74
C ALA A 79 15.35 -1.89 -5.33
N THR A 80 15.17 -2.06 -6.63
CA THR A 80 13.92 -1.69 -7.31
C THR A 80 12.74 -2.44 -6.71
N ARG A 81 12.94 -3.73 -6.41
CA ARG A 81 11.92 -4.55 -5.75
C ARG A 81 11.61 -4.04 -4.35
N LEU A 82 12.62 -3.78 -3.53
CA LEU A 82 12.46 -3.28 -2.16
C LEU A 82 11.74 -1.92 -2.13
N ILE A 83 12.16 -0.97 -2.99
CA ILE A 83 11.51 0.34 -3.13
C ILE A 83 10.04 0.17 -3.49
N ASN A 84 9.72 -0.69 -4.45
CA ASN A 84 8.35 -0.95 -4.84
C ASN A 84 7.52 -1.56 -3.71
N GLU A 85 8.08 -2.51 -2.95
CA GLU A 85 7.40 -3.14 -1.81
C GLU A 85 7.10 -2.12 -0.70
N GLU A 86 8.09 -1.31 -0.30
CA GLU A 86 7.89 -0.29 0.73
C GLU A 86 6.94 0.83 0.27
N SER A 87 7.07 1.28 -0.97
CA SER A 87 6.18 2.29 -1.56
C SER A 87 4.73 1.81 -1.58
N LYS A 88 4.50 0.52 -1.88
CA LYS A 88 3.15 -0.07 -1.82
C LYS A 88 2.58 -0.07 -0.41
N LEU A 89 3.38 -0.34 0.61
CA LEU A 89 2.94 -0.30 2.01
C LEU A 89 2.54 1.12 2.42
N VAL A 90 3.36 2.12 2.11
CA VAL A 90 3.06 3.53 2.39
C VAL A 90 1.80 3.99 1.65
N ALA A 91 1.66 3.60 0.39
CA ALA A 91 0.48 3.94 -0.40
C ALA A 91 -0.79 3.27 0.15
N ALA A 92 -0.70 2.01 0.63
CA ALA A 92 -1.82 1.32 1.25
C ALA A 92 -2.27 1.99 2.56
N ILE A 93 -1.34 2.43 3.40
CA ILE A 93 -1.62 3.22 4.61
C ILE A 93 -2.35 4.51 4.24
N SER A 94 -1.78 5.28 3.31
CA SER A 94 -2.35 6.55 2.86
C SER A 94 -3.76 6.40 2.28
N ARG A 95 -4.02 5.31 1.53
CA ARG A 95 -5.35 4.98 1.01
C ARG A 95 -6.36 4.67 2.11
N ARG A 96 -5.97 3.88 3.14
CA ARG A 96 -6.85 3.59 4.27
C ARG A 96 -7.20 4.86 5.02
N ASP A 97 -6.20 5.67 5.33
CA ASP A 97 -6.38 6.93 6.04
C ASP A 97 -7.34 7.86 5.28
N ALA A 98 -7.14 8.04 3.97
CA ALA A 98 -8.03 8.85 3.14
C ALA A 98 -9.49 8.35 3.19
N ILE A 99 -9.72 7.05 3.03
CA ILE A 99 -11.06 6.46 3.07
C ILE A 99 -11.70 6.63 4.45
N LEU A 100 -10.97 6.30 5.52
CA LEU A 100 -11.46 6.40 6.88
C LEU A 100 -11.77 7.85 7.26
N LYS A 101 -10.89 8.78 6.93
CA LYS A 101 -11.12 10.21 7.14
C LYS A 101 -12.36 10.71 6.40
N GLY A 102 -12.50 10.37 5.12
CA GLY A 102 -13.68 10.77 4.35
C GLY A 102 -14.99 10.18 4.90
N LEU A 103 -14.96 8.98 5.47
CA LEU A 103 -16.13 8.41 6.16
C LEU A 103 -16.40 9.09 7.50
N SER A 104 -15.35 9.46 8.24
CA SER A 104 -15.48 10.26 9.47
C SER A 104 -16.14 11.62 9.18
N ASP A 105 -15.78 12.26 8.06
CA ASP A 105 -16.37 13.53 7.63
C ASP A 105 -17.87 13.41 7.29
N LEU A 106 -18.33 12.21 6.92
CA LEU A 106 -19.74 11.87 6.71
C LEU A 106 -20.47 11.42 7.99
N GLY A 107 -19.80 11.47 9.15
CA GLY A 107 -20.40 11.12 10.44
C GLY A 107 -20.31 9.63 10.82
N TYR A 108 -19.49 8.84 10.11
CA TYR A 108 -19.19 7.48 10.53
C TYR A 108 -18.18 7.48 11.68
N GLU A 109 -18.40 6.58 12.64
CA GLU A 109 -17.53 6.42 13.79
C GLU A 109 -16.24 5.71 13.41
N VAL A 110 -15.16 6.48 13.26
CA VAL A 110 -13.81 5.97 13.03
C VAL A 110 -13.00 6.11 14.31
N ASN A 111 -12.24 5.07 14.65
CA ASN A 111 -11.27 5.13 15.76
C ASN A 111 -9.86 4.79 15.29
N GLU A 112 -8.86 5.17 16.09
CA GLU A 112 -7.43 5.01 15.79
C GLU A 112 -7.02 3.55 15.51
N ASN A 113 -7.74 2.57 16.09
CA ASN A 113 -7.41 1.16 15.90
C ASN A 113 -8.02 0.57 14.62
N MET A 114 -8.97 1.24 13.97
CA MET A 114 -9.67 0.72 12.80
C MET A 114 -8.76 0.56 11.58
N GLU A 115 -7.79 1.46 11.39
CA GLU A 115 -6.84 1.34 10.29
C GLU A 115 -6.03 0.03 10.39
N THR A 116 -5.49 -0.24 11.58
CA THR A 116 -4.73 -1.45 11.87
C THR A 116 -5.62 -2.70 11.81
N ALA A 117 -6.84 -2.62 12.35
CA ALA A 117 -7.80 -3.72 12.28
C ALA A 117 -8.19 -4.04 10.84
N TRP A 118 -8.35 -3.02 9.99
CA TRP A 118 -8.65 -3.20 8.58
C TRP A 118 -7.48 -3.81 7.83
N ALA A 119 -6.26 -3.33 8.06
CA ALA A 119 -5.06 -3.91 7.48
C ALA A 119 -4.89 -5.40 7.84
N LYS A 120 -5.18 -5.78 9.09
CA LYS A 120 -5.03 -7.15 9.58
C LYS A 120 -6.15 -8.09 9.13
N ASN A 121 -7.40 -7.64 9.21
CA ASN A 121 -8.57 -8.48 9.00
C ASN A 121 -9.08 -8.44 7.56
N GLY A 122 -8.58 -7.50 6.75
CA GLY A 122 -9.07 -7.22 5.38
C GLY A 122 -10.47 -6.64 5.34
N ARG A 123 -11.14 -6.49 6.49
CA ARG A 123 -12.48 -5.92 6.60
C ARG A 123 -12.73 -5.25 7.94
N ILE A 124 -13.59 -4.24 7.94
CA ILE A 124 -14.11 -3.56 9.13
C ILE A 124 -15.57 -3.16 8.91
N ILE A 125 -16.28 -2.93 10.01
CA ILE A 125 -17.67 -2.46 10.01
C ILE A 125 -17.70 -1.10 10.72
N LEU A 126 -18.32 -0.13 10.09
CA LEU A 126 -18.54 1.21 10.63
C LEU A 126 -20.03 1.48 10.77
N LYS A 127 -20.39 2.32 11.74
CA LYS A 127 -21.75 2.84 11.91
C LYS A 127 -21.70 4.36 12.00
N LYS A 128 -22.80 5.04 11.72
CA LYS A 128 -22.92 6.45 12.07
C LYS A 128 -23.18 6.62 13.57
N SER A 129 -22.94 7.82 14.07
CA SER A 129 -23.21 8.13 15.49
C SER A 129 -24.69 8.19 15.83
N ASP A 130 -25.53 8.57 14.87
CA ASP A 130 -26.99 8.69 15.00
C ASP A 130 -27.77 7.48 14.46
N GLU A 131 -27.08 6.48 13.91
CA GLU A 131 -27.66 5.27 13.31
C GLU A 131 -27.36 4.02 14.14
N ASN A 132 -28.41 3.23 14.43
CA ASN A 132 -28.32 2.03 15.25
C ASN A 132 -28.76 0.77 14.51
N GLU A 133 -29.48 0.90 13.39
CA GLU A 133 -30.02 -0.23 12.63
C GLU A 133 -29.06 -0.63 11.50
N TYR A 134 -28.29 0.33 10.96
CA TYR A 134 -27.49 0.14 9.75
C TYR A 134 -26.03 0.58 9.92
N GLY A 135 -25.17 0.00 9.08
CA GLY A 135 -23.77 0.38 8.99
C GLY A 135 -23.18 0.06 7.62
N ILE A 136 -21.87 0.23 7.49
CA ILE A 136 -21.13 -0.08 6.28
C ILE A 136 -20.05 -1.09 6.60
N GLU A 137 -19.94 -2.13 5.78
CA GLU A 137 -18.78 -3.00 5.76
C GLU A 137 -17.81 -2.52 4.66
N LEU A 138 -16.57 -2.25 5.06
CA LEU A 138 -15.45 -2.06 4.16
C LEU A 138 -14.67 -3.36 4.07
N GLY A 139 -14.37 -3.80 2.85
CA GLY A 139 -13.48 -4.93 2.58
C GLY A 139 -12.42 -4.52 1.57
N ALA A 140 -11.16 -4.88 1.80
CA ALA A 140 -10.07 -4.60 0.86
C ALA A 140 -8.96 -5.64 0.98
N ALA A 141 -8.18 -5.78 -0.10
CA ALA A 141 -6.88 -6.47 -0.03
C ALA A 141 -5.87 -5.62 0.79
N SER A 142 -4.71 -6.20 1.09
CA SER A 142 -3.67 -5.54 1.90
C SER A 142 -3.09 -4.28 1.26
N ASP A 143 -3.14 -4.15 -0.06
CA ASP A 143 -2.72 -2.96 -0.79
C ASP A 143 -3.82 -1.90 -0.91
N VAL A 144 -5.09 -2.24 -0.69
CA VAL A 144 -6.24 -1.32 -0.84
C VAL A 144 -6.33 -0.74 -2.26
N GLU A 145 -5.82 -1.46 -3.27
CA GLU A 145 -6.02 -1.06 -4.67
C GLU A 145 -7.47 -1.27 -5.11
N ARG A 146 -8.15 -2.25 -4.51
CA ARG A 146 -9.58 -2.48 -4.66
C ARG A 146 -10.26 -2.53 -3.31
N VAL A 147 -11.37 -1.81 -3.22
CA VAL A 147 -12.20 -1.74 -2.01
C VAL A 147 -13.62 -2.12 -2.37
N GLN A 148 -14.21 -2.96 -1.54
CA GLN A 148 -15.64 -3.24 -1.52
C GLN A 148 -16.26 -2.45 -0.37
N ILE A 149 -17.33 -1.73 -0.68
CA ILE A 149 -18.13 -1.00 0.28
C ILE A 149 -19.56 -1.50 0.13
N GLN A 150 -20.18 -1.92 1.24
CA GLN A 150 -21.56 -2.39 1.22
C GLN A 150 -22.31 -1.92 2.46
N LEU A 151 -23.58 -1.56 2.28
CA LEU A 151 -24.52 -1.35 3.36
C LEU A 151 -24.80 -2.70 4.04
N VAL A 152 -24.85 -2.70 5.37
CA VAL A 152 -25.15 -3.86 6.21
C VAL A 152 -26.17 -3.49 7.27
N SER A 153 -26.92 -4.49 7.71
CA SER A 153 -27.89 -4.34 8.80
C SER A 153 -27.35 -4.95 10.09
N PHE A 154 -27.68 -4.34 11.22
CA PHE A 154 -27.44 -4.89 12.55
C PHE A 154 -28.63 -5.72 13.08
N GLU A 155 -29.78 -5.62 12.42
CA GLU A 155 -30.99 -6.33 12.78
C GLU A 155 -31.52 -7.19 11.62
N GLN A 156 -32.12 -8.32 11.96
CA GLN A 156 -32.63 -9.24 10.95
C GLN A 156 -33.90 -8.68 10.32
N THR A 157 -33.94 -8.56 9.00
CA THR A 157 -35.15 -8.26 8.23
C THR A 157 -36.16 -9.41 8.41
N GLN A 158 -37.34 -9.14 8.98
CA GLN A 158 -38.35 -10.18 9.28
C GLN A 158 -39.63 -10.04 8.45
N ASN A 159 -39.94 -8.86 7.94
CA ASN A 159 -41.19 -8.58 7.23
C ASN A 159 -41.01 -7.67 6.00
N SER A 160 -42.11 -7.42 5.27
CA SER A 160 -42.09 -6.55 4.07
C SER A 160 -41.87 -5.07 4.37
N LEU A 161 -42.22 -4.58 5.57
CA LEU A 161 -41.95 -3.22 6.01
C LEU A 161 -40.44 -3.01 6.23
N ASP A 162 -39.76 -3.99 6.83
CA ASP A 162 -38.30 -4.00 7.01
C ASP A 162 -37.60 -4.01 5.65
N SER A 163 -38.11 -4.79 4.68
CA SER A 163 -37.58 -4.77 3.31
C SER A 163 -37.75 -3.40 2.63
N ALA A 164 -38.84 -2.68 2.88
CA ALA A 164 -39.02 -1.32 2.35
C ALA A 164 -38.06 -0.31 3.03
N LYS A 165 -37.78 -0.48 4.32
CA LYS A 165 -36.76 0.31 5.04
C LYS A 165 -35.36 0.06 4.48
N ASP A 166 -35.00 -1.20 4.26
CA ASP A 166 -33.70 -1.59 3.69
C ASP A 166 -33.49 -0.93 2.32
N LEU A 167 -34.50 -0.94 1.44
CA LEU A 167 -34.45 -0.28 0.13
C LEU A 167 -34.27 1.24 0.24
N ASN A 168 -34.98 1.88 1.18
CA ASN A 168 -34.83 3.32 1.42
C ASN A 168 -33.42 3.66 1.92
N LYS A 169 -32.86 2.82 2.80
CA LYS A 169 -31.50 3.00 3.32
C LYS A 169 -30.42 2.73 2.28
N GLU A 170 -30.62 1.76 1.39
CA GLU A 170 -29.75 1.59 0.22
C GLU A 170 -29.77 2.82 -0.70
N LYS A 171 -30.93 3.44 -0.88
CA LYS A 171 -31.04 4.68 -1.67
C LYS A 171 -30.27 5.84 -1.02
N GLU A 172 -30.47 6.07 0.27
CA GLU A 172 -29.74 7.07 1.06
C GLU A 172 -28.23 6.84 0.96
N TRP A 173 -27.79 5.59 1.11
CA TRP A 173 -26.38 5.22 0.96
C TRP A 173 -25.82 5.53 -0.43
N CYS A 174 -26.56 5.26 -1.52
CA CYS A 174 -26.09 5.60 -2.88
C CYS A 174 -25.87 7.10 -3.08
N GLU A 175 -26.74 7.94 -2.50
CA GLU A 175 -26.61 9.40 -2.52
C GLU A 175 -25.39 9.84 -1.69
N GLU A 176 -25.23 9.30 -0.49
CA GLU A 176 -24.07 9.58 0.38
C GLU A 176 -22.74 9.13 -0.22
N PHE A 177 -22.70 7.96 -0.84
CA PHE A 177 -21.50 7.47 -1.52
C PHE A 177 -21.08 8.41 -2.66
N SER A 178 -22.05 9.04 -3.33
CA SER A 178 -21.75 10.03 -4.38
C SER A 178 -21.11 11.29 -3.80
N HIS A 179 -21.56 11.74 -2.62
CA HIS A 179 -20.92 12.83 -1.87
C HIS A 179 -19.54 12.44 -1.34
N PHE A 180 -19.40 11.23 -0.78
CA PHE A 180 -18.13 10.65 -0.33
C PHE A 180 -17.08 10.68 -1.44
N LYS A 181 -17.43 10.15 -2.61
CA LYS A 181 -16.55 10.12 -3.79
C LYS A 181 -16.10 11.51 -4.20
N THR A 182 -17.04 12.46 -4.24
CA THR A 182 -16.75 13.87 -4.59
C THR A 182 -15.80 14.52 -3.58
N SER A 183 -16.00 14.27 -2.28
CA SER A 183 -15.14 14.79 -1.21
C SER A 183 -13.71 14.25 -1.33
N LEU A 184 -13.55 12.95 -1.57
CA LEU A 184 -12.24 12.36 -1.78
C LEU A 184 -11.54 12.94 -3.01
N GLU A 185 -12.25 13.15 -4.11
CA GLU A 185 -11.68 13.75 -5.32
C GLU A 185 -11.18 15.18 -5.06
N GLN A 186 -11.89 15.97 -4.24
CA GLN A 186 -11.45 17.30 -3.81
C GLN A 186 -10.16 17.25 -2.95
N SER A 187 -9.95 16.17 -2.20
CA SER A 187 -8.70 15.92 -1.47
C SER A 187 -7.57 15.31 -2.33
N GLY A 188 -7.78 15.15 -3.64
CA GLY A 188 -6.81 14.55 -4.57
C GLY A 188 -6.80 13.02 -4.61
N THR A 189 -7.80 12.37 -4.03
CA THR A 189 -7.96 10.90 -4.06
C THR A 189 -9.12 10.51 -4.97
N THR A 190 -8.84 9.77 -6.04
CA THR A 190 -9.89 9.33 -6.97
C THR A 190 -10.36 7.91 -6.65
N ILE A 191 -11.68 7.70 -6.64
CA ILE A 191 -12.29 6.36 -6.62
C ILE A 191 -12.83 6.05 -8.00
N ASN A 192 -12.42 4.91 -8.58
CA ASN A 192 -13.04 4.37 -9.79
C ASN A 192 -14.03 3.26 -9.42
N ILE A 193 -15.27 3.36 -9.91
CA ILE A 193 -16.32 2.38 -9.63
C ILE A 193 -16.20 1.25 -10.66
N GLU A 194 -15.61 0.13 -10.26
CA GLU A 194 -15.53 -1.07 -11.11
C GLU A 194 -16.88 -1.79 -11.23
N ARG A 195 -17.67 -1.79 -10.16
CA ARG A 195 -18.96 -2.48 -10.08
C ARG A 195 -19.87 -1.83 -9.04
N ALA A 196 -21.09 -1.49 -9.44
CA ALA A 196 -22.17 -1.06 -8.56
C ALA A 196 -23.39 -1.95 -8.80
N LEU A 197 -24.06 -2.38 -7.72
CA LEU A 197 -25.31 -3.13 -7.83
C LEU A 197 -26.49 -2.16 -7.69
N PRO A 198 -27.57 -2.33 -8.46
CA PRO A 198 -28.80 -1.59 -8.24
C PRO A 198 -29.38 -1.87 -6.84
N ILE A 199 -30.05 -0.87 -6.28
CA ILE A 199 -30.82 -0.97 -5.03
C ILE A 199 -31.75 -2.19 -5.09
N GLY A 200 -31.82 -2.97 -4.00
CA GLY A 200 -32.67 -4.14 -3.88
C GLY A 200 -32.20 -5.39 -4.61
N THR A 201 -31.05 -5.36 -5.30
CA THR A 201 -30.52 -6.53 -6.01
C THR A 201 -30.16 -7.67 -5.06
N LYS A 202 -29.72 -7.34 -3.84
CA LYS A 202 -29.30 -8.31 -2.82
C LYS A 202 -29.84 -7.86 -1.46
N ALA A 203 -30.35 -8.81 -0.68
CA ALA A 203 -30.71 -8.54 0.72
C ALA A 203 -29.47 -8.09 1.52
N LEU A 204 -29.69 -7.14 2.44
CA LEU A 204 -28.63 -6.62 3.30
C LEU A 204 -28.03 -7.74 4.15
N LYS A 205 -26.71 -7.72 4.28
CA LYS A 205 -25.99 -8.68 5.11
C LYS A 205 -26.23 -8.33 6.59
N LEU A 206 -26.71 -9.29 7.37
CA LEU A 206 -26.75 -9.16 8.83
C LEU A 206 -25.33 -9.27 9.40
N VAL A 207 -24.94 -8.29 10.21
CA VAL A 207 -23.66 -8.29 10.92
C VAL A 207 -23.84 -7.90 12.38
N GLN A 208 -22.87 -8.25 13.22
CA GLN A 208 -22.88 -7.80 14.62
C GLN A 208 -22.57 -6.31 14.69
N ARG A 209 -23.32 -5.59 15.53
CA ARG A 209 -23.08 -4.18 15.82
C ARG A 209 -21.68 -4.02 16.44
N PRO A 210 -20.84 -3.10 15.93
CA PRO A 210 -19.58 -2.78 16.59
C PRO A 210 -19.86 -2.20 17.98
N SER A 211 -19.16 -2.69 19.00
CA SER A 211 -19.33 -2.18 20.36
C SER A 211 -18.79 -0.75 20.47
N PRO A 212 -19.52 0.18 21.13
CA PRO A 212 -18.97 1.49 21.44
C PRO A 212 -17.79 1.28 22.40
N THR A 213 -16.58 1.60 21.94
CA THR A 213 -15.38 1.49 22.79
C THR A 213 -15.39 2.67 23.75
N VAL A 214 -15.90 2.45 24.95
CA VAL A 214 -15.79 3.40 26.07
C VAL A 214 -14.31 3.67 26.32
N SER A 215 -13.89 4.92 26.12
CA SER A 215 -12.55 5.39 26.46
C SER A 215 -12.31 5.17 27.96
N SER A 216 -11.58 4.11 28.31
CA SER A 216 -11.23 3.82 29.70
C SER A 216 -9.98 4.60 30.06
N THR A 217 -10.17 5.77 30.66
CA THR A 217 -9.13 6.50 31.37
C THR A 217 -8.61 5.61 32.48
N LYS A 218 -7.41 5.03 32.30
CA LYS A 218 -6.73 4.25 33.33
C LYS A 218 -6.45 5.16 34.54
N THR A 219 -7.31 5.09 35.55
CA THR A 219 -7.03 5.61 36.88
C THR A 219 -6.05 4.66 37.55
N ILE A 220 -4.77 5.03 37.57
CA ILE A 220 -3.71 4.29 38.28
C ILE A 220 -3.98 4.44 39.78
N LYS A 221 -4.56 3.39 40.41
CA LYS A 221 -4.59 3.27 41.87
C LYS A 221 -3.19 2.89 42.36
N ALA A 222 -2.50 3.84 42.98
CA ALA A 222 -1.24 3.61 43.69
C ALA A 222 -1.46 2.59 44.82
N ARG A 223 -0.76 1.45 44.73
CA ARG A 223 -0.75 0.41 45.78
C ARG A 223 0.35 0.75 46.78
N SER A 224 -0.07 1.21 47.96
CA SER A 224 0.75 1.49 49.13
C SER A 224 1.58 0.26 49.53
N MET A 225 2.91 0.43 49.62
CA MET A 225 3.81 -0.52 50.26
C MET A 225 3.75 -0.32 51.78
N ARG A 226 3.20 -1.31 52.50
CA ARG A 226 3.46 -1.47 53.94
C ARG A 226 4.81 -2.16 54.11
N LYS A 227 5.76 -1.43 54.68
CA LYS A 227 6.95 -2.00 55.33
C LYS A 227 6.48 -2.64 56.65
N GLU A 228 6.70 -3.94 56.82
CA GLU A 228 6.77 -4.54 58.15
C GLU A 228 8.22 -4.96 58.39
N ASN A 229 8.89 -4.16 59.22
CA ASN A 229 9.99 -4.62 60.06
C ASN A 229 9.37 -5.41 61.22
N LEU A 230 10.01 -6.51 61.63
CA LEU A 230 10.63 -6.71 62.96
C LEU A 230 10.52 -8.17 63.46
N SER A 231 11.70 -8.77 63.67
CA SER A 231 12.08 -9.74 64.72
C SER A 231 11.29 -11.05 64.92
N ARG A 232 11.94 -12.18 64.62
CA ARG A 232 12.64 -13.03 65.62
C ARG A 232 13.48 -14.11 64.94
#